data_AF-A0A7W1XPJ6-F1
#
_entry.id   AF-A0A7W1XPJ6-F1
#
_cell.length_a   1.000
_cell.length_b   1.000
_cell.length_c   1.000
_cell.angle_alpha   90.00
_cell.angle_beta   90.00
_cell.angle_gamma   90.00
#
_symmetry.space_group_name_H-M   'P 1'
#
loop_
_entity.id
_entity.type
_entity.pdbx_description
1 polymer ?
#
loop_
_entity_poly.entity_id
_entity_poly.type
_entity_poly.pdbx_seq_one_letter_code
_entity_poly.pdbx_strand_id
1 'polypeptide(L)' 'MERILAILIVCIPGLFAVYGWKWMRNLLHDFFAGKPFAWLPFLGSLLLFLTGIAVIGSFIYYRDKKRHRIQKERREPSS' A
#
# COMPACT_ATOMS: atom_id res chain seq x y z
N MET A 1 19.61 2.30 11.26
CA MET A 1 19.72 1.97 9.81
C MET A 1 18.47 1.28 9.23
N GLU A 2 17.79 0.36 9.93
CA GLU A 2 16.55 -0.32 9.45
C GLU A 2 15.37 0.59 9.05
N ARG A 3 15.32 1.83 9.55
CA ARG A 3 14.21 2.76 9.27
C ARG A 3 14.22 3.27 7.82
N ILE A 4 15.39 3.39 7.21
CA ILE A 4 15.53 3.91 5.82
C ILE A 4 15.03 2.86 4.82
N LEU A 5 15.38 1.58 5.02
CA LEU A 5 14.87 0.48 4.20
C LEU A 5 13.34 0.35 4.27
N ALA A 6 12.77 0.56 5.46
CA ALA A 6 11.32 0.58 5.66
C ALA A 6 10.65 1.67 4.81
N ILE A 7 11.22 2.88 4.81
CA ILE A 7 10.70 4.01 4.03
C ILE A 7 10.86 3.75 2.54
N LEU A 8 11.99 3.20 2.09
CA LEU A 8 12.24 2.88 0.68
C LEU A 8 11.23 1.83 0.15
N ILE A 9 10.99 0.78 0.94
CA ILE A 9 10.03 -0.29 0.63
C ILE A 9 8.59 0.21 0.63
N VAL A 10 8.25 1.24 1.41
CA VAL A 10 6.91 1.86 1.42
C VAL A 10 6.76 2.90 0.30
N CYS A 11 7.85 3.55 -0.11
CA CYS A 11 7.82 4.60 -1.13
C CYS A 11 7.52 4.03 -2.54
N ILE A 12 8.10 2.88 -2.87
CA ILE A 12 7.87 2.18 -4.15
C ILE A 12 6.38 1.88 -4.39
N PRO A 13 5.66 1.15 -3.50
CA PRO A 13 4.24 0.87 -3.67
C PRO A 13 3.38 2.13 -3.61
N GLY A 14 3.78 3.15 -2.84
CA GLY A 14 3.12 4.46 -2.84
C GLY A 14 3.15 5.14 -4.21
N LEU A 15 4.30 5.12 -4.89
CA LEU A 15 4.44 5.64 -6.26
C LEU A 15 3.57 4.87 -7.25
N PHE A 16 3.54 3.54 -7.17
CA PHE A 16 2.66 2.70 -8.00
C PHE A 16 1.17 3.00 -7.76
N ALA A 17 0.77 3.23 -6.52
CA ALA A 17 -0.61 3.60 -6.18
C ALA A 17 -1.02 4.95 -6.80
N VAL A 18 -0.15 5.96 -6.74
CA VAL A 18 -0.38 7.26 -7.39
C VAL A 18 -0.42 7.11 -8.91
N TYR A 19 0.42 6.26 -9.48
CA TYR A 19 0.43 5.97 -10.92
C TYR A 19 -0.88 5.30 -11.37
N GLY A 20 -1.38 4.33 -10.60
CA GLY A 20 -2.68 3.67 -10.84
C GLY A 20 -3.85 4.66 -10.76
N TRP A 21 -3.86 5.56 -9.77
CA TRP A 21 -4.87 6.62 -9.68
C TRP A 21 -4.86 7.56 -10.90
N LYS A 22 -3.66 7.90 -11.39
CA LYS A 22 -3.51 8.75 -12.58
C LYS A 22 -4.16 8.11 -13.81
N TRP A 23 -4.04 6.79 -13.94
CA TRP A 23 -4.69 6.03 -15.00
C TRP A 23 -6.22 5.99 -14.83
N MET A 24 -6.75 5.85 -13.61
CA MET A 24 -8.20 5.94 -13.36
C MET A 24 -8.79 7.29 -13.80
N ARG A 25 -8.08 8.40 -13.55
CA ARG A 25 -8.49 9.73 -14.00
C ARG A 25 -8.53 9.84 -15.53
N ASN A 26 -7.54 9.27 -16.21
CA ASN A 26 -7.53 9.23 -17.68
C ASN A 26 -8.71 8.43 -18.23
N LEU A 27 -9.05 7.31 -17.61
CA LEU A 27 -10.19 6.47 -18.01
C LEU A 27 -11.54 7.17 -17.80
N LEU A 28 -11.67 7.93 -16.70
CA LEU A 28 -12.85 8.77 -16.45
C LEU A 28 -13.00 9.88 -17.50
N HIS A 29 -11.90 10.52 -17.89
CA HIS A 29 -11.90 11.50 -18.98
C HIS A 29 -12.28 10.88 -20.32
N ASP A 30 -11.76 9.69 -20.63
CA ASP A 30 -12.05 8.97 -21.86
C ASP A 30 -13.54 8.56 -21.92
N PHE A 31 -14.11 8.14 -20.79
CA PHE A 31 -15.55 7.88 -20.66
C PHE A 31 -16.40 9.15 -20.87
N PHE A 32 -16.01 10.27 -20.27
CA PHE A 32 -16.72 11.55 -20.45
C PHE A 32 -16.58 12.09 -21.89
N ALA A 33 -15.52 11.72 -22.60
CA ALA A 33 -15.29 12.05 -24.01
C ALA A 33 -16.07 11.13 -24.98
N GLY A 34 -16.92 10.22 -24.49
CA GLY A 34 -17.78 9.36 -25.32
C GLY A 34 -17.11 8.08 -25.84
N LYS A 35 -15.95 7.70 -25.31
CA LYS A 35 -15.30 6.42 -25.66
C LYS A 35 -15.80 5.28 -24.76
N PRO A 36 -15.71 4.02 -25.24
CA PRO A 36 -16.13 2.85 -24.47
C PRO A 36 -15.31 2.73 -23.18
N PHE A 37 -16.01 2.47 -22.07
CA PHE A 37 -15.39 2.35 -20.75
C PHE A 37 -14.41 1.17 -20.73
N ALA A 38 -13.11 1.46 -20.62
CA ALA A 38 -12.08 0.43 -20.62
C ALA A 38 -11.95 -0.21 -19.23
N TRP A 39 -12.74 -1.26 -19.00
CA TRP A 39 -12.75 -2.06 -17.77
C TRP A 39 -11.40 -2.73 -17.46
N LEU A 40 -10.67 -3.20 -18.47
CA LEU A 40 -9.36 -3.86 -18.30
C LEU A 40 -8.32 -2.96 -17.60
N PRO A 41 -8.02 -1.75 -18.12
CA PRO A 41 -7.08 -0.85 -17.46
C PRO A 41 -7.63 -0.28 -16.16
N PHE A 42 -8.95 -0.19 -15.98
CA PHE A 42 -9.56 0.19 -14.71
C PHE A 42 -9.28 -0.84 -13.61
N LEU A 43 -9.56 -2.13 -13.87
CA LEU A 43 -9.23 -3.21 -12.93
C LEU A 43 -7.73 -3.33 -12.70
N GLY A 44 -6.91 -3.18 -13.75
CA GLY A 44 -5.45 -3.22 -13.61
C GLY A 44 -4.93 -2.12 -12.68
N SER A 45 -5.44 -0.90 -12.83
CA SER A 45 -5.09 0.24 -11.98
C SER A 45 -5.59 0.05 -10.54
N LEU A 46 -6.80 -0.50 -10.38
CA LEU A 46 -7.38 -0.82 -9.07
C LEU A 46 -6.56 -1.88 -8.34
N LEU A 47 -6.12 -2.94 -9.03
CA LEU A 47 -5.24 -3.96 -8.47
C LEU A 47 -3.90 -3.37 -8.07
N LEU A 48 -3.31 -2.49 -8.89
CA LEU A 48 -2.05 -1.83 -8.59
C LEU A 48 -2.16 -0.98 -7.31
N PHE A 49 -3.27 -0.25 -7.17
CA PHE A 49 -3.59 0.53 -5.98
C PHE A 49 -3.78 -0.35 -4.74
N LEU A 50 -4.58 -1.42 -4.84
CA LEU A 50 -4.79 -2.37 -3.74
C LEU A 50 -3.49 -3.04 -3.31
N THR A 51 -2.66 -3.44 -4.28
CA THR A 51 -1.36 -4.06 -4.01
C THR A 51 -0.46 -3.08 -3.25
N GLY A 52 -0.46 -1.81 -3.63
CA GLY A 52 0.28 -0.76 -2.92
C GLY A 52 -0.12 -0.65 -1.46
N ILE A 53 -1.43 -0.64 -1.16
CA ILE A 53 -1.95 -0.58 0.22
C ILE A 53 -1.69 -1.88 0.97
N ALA A 54 -1.87 -3.03 0.32
CA ALA A 54 -1.68 -4.35 0.92
C ALA A 54 -0.22 -4.57 1.37
N VAL A 55 0.75 -4.06 0.61
CA VAL A 55 2.17 -4.07 0.99
C VAL A 55 2.42 -3.22 2.23
N ILE A 56 1.84 -2.02 2.29
CA ILE A 56 1.95 -1.13 3.47
C ILE A 56 1.34 -1.78 4.70
N GLY A 57 0.10 -2.31 4.59
CA GLY A 57 -0.58 -3.00 5.67
C GLY A 57 0.16 -4.24 6.17
N SER A 58 0.68 -5.05 5.25
CA SER A 58 1.50 -6.23 5.58
C SER A 58 2.79 -5.85 6.29
N PHE A 59 3.44 -4.76 5.87
CA PHE A 59 4.65 -4.25 6.50
C PHE A 59 4.39 -3.74 7.93
N ILE A 60 3.30 -3.00 8.13
CA ILE A 60 2.87 -2.53 9.45
C ILE A 60 2.61 -3.73 10.37
N TYR A 61 1.84 -4.72 9.91
CA TYR A 61 1.55 -5.94 10.67
C TYR A 61 2.82 -6.72 11.06
N TYR A 62 3.77 -6.87 10.13
CA TYR A 62 5.04 -7.53 10.39
C TYR A 62 5.90 -6.76 11.42
N ARG A 63 5.93 -5.43 11.36
CA ARG A 63 6.63 -4.61 12.36
C ARG A 63 5.97 -4.67 13.74
N ASP A 64 4.64 -4.67 13.78
CA ASP A 64 3.87 -4.62 15.01
C ASP A 64 4.01 -5.93 15.81
N LYS A 65 4.01 -7.08 15.12
CA LYS A 65 4.26 -8.39 15.71
C LYS A 65 5.58 -8.47 16.49
N LYS A 66 6.63 -7.78 16.04
CA LYS A 66 7.92 -7.73 16.77
C LYS A 66 7.88 -6.82 18.00
N ARG A 67 7.04 -5.79 18.05
CA ARG A 67 6.95 -4.86 19.20
C ARG A 67 6.09 -5.41 20.34
N HIS A 68 5.05 -6.18 20.06
CA HIS A 68 4.21 -6.80 21.09
C HIS A 68 4.97 -7.80 21.98
N ARG A 69 5.99 -8.50 21.45
CA ARG A 69 6.81 -9.43 22.25
C ARG A 69 7.71 -8.72 23.27
N ILE A 70 8.25 -7.55 22.93
CA ILE A 70 9.16 -6.78 23.80
C ILE A 70 8.39 -6.05 24.91
N GLN A 71 7.11 -5.73 24.69
CA GLN A 71 6.28 -5.08 25.71
C GLN A 71 5.71 -6.05 26.76
N LYS A 72 5.58 -7.34 26.43
CA LYS A 72 5.15 -8.37 27.38
C LYS A 72 6.25 -8.73 28.39
N GLU A 73 7.51 -8.81 27.94
CA GLU A 73 8.67 -9.09 28.81
C GLU A 73 8.90 -7.99 29.87
N ARG A 74 8.59 -6.71 29.58
CA ARG A 74 8.81 -5.61 30.52
C ARG A 74 7.79 -5.59 31.68
N ARG A 75 6.69 -6.35 31.61
CA ARG A 75 5.60 -6.30 32.60
C ARG A 75 5.56 -7.46 33.58
N GLU A 76 6.54 -8.36 33.59
CA GLU A 76 6.72 -9.33 34.67
C GLU A 76 7.92 -8.92 35.54
N PRO A 77 7.73 -8.01 36.53
CA PRO A 77 8.62 -7.99 37.66
C PRO A 77 8.40 -9.29 38.44
N SER A 78 9.47 -10.05 38.60
CA SER A 78 9.62 -11.15 39.54
C SER A 78 8.88 -10.89 40.86
N SER A 79 7.92 -11.75 41.19
CA SER A 79 7.37 -11.90 42.54
C SER A 79 7.36 -13.37 42.91
#